data_AF-A0A7C3SP09-F1
#
_entry.id   AF-A0A7C3SP09-F1
#
_cell.length_a   1.000
_cell.length_b   1.000
_cell.length_c   1.000
_cell.angle_alpha   90.00
_cell.angle_beta   90.00
_cell.angle_gamma   90.00
#
_symmetry.space_group_name_H-M   'P 1'
#
loop_
_entity.id
_entity.type
_entity.pdbx_description
1 polymer ?
#
loop_
_entity_poly.entity_id
_entity_poly.type
_entity_poly.pdbx_seq_one_letter_code
_entity_poly.pdbx_strand_id
1 'polypeptide(L)'
;MNTQIGTWITVPIIMGMALAPIPYTSISKSLIIIITFLYSLIFGVVRYTFFIHILLRFTYIFSLPLYFTLGPFIDFTYIVGFYSFYSGIIANKLQKIRETWKWVY
;
A
#
# COMPACT_ATOMS: atom_id res chain seq x y z
N MET A 1 -7.88 10.22 -14.23
CA MET A 1 -7.13 9.05 -14.79
C MET A 1 -5.64 9.11 -14.49
N ASN A 2 -4.95 10.22 -14.76
CA ASN A 2 -3.49 10.32 -14.58
C ASN A 2 -2.99 10.00 -13.16
N THR A 3 -3.72 10.47 -12.13
CA THR A 3 -3.38 10.22 -10.72
C THR A 3 -3.53 8.75 -10.31
N GLN A 4 -4.53 8.05 -10.85
CA GLN A 4 -4.78 6.63 -10.58
C GLN A 4 -3.68 5.74 -11.21
N ILE A 5 -3.27 6.06 -12.43
CA ILE A 5 -2.17 5.38 -13.13
C ILE A 5 -0.86 5.59 -12.36
N GLY A 6 -0.62 6.81 -11.87
CA GLY A 6 0.49 7.10 -10.97
C GLY A 6 0.49 6.20 -9.74
N THR A 7 -0.63 6.10 -9.01
CA THR A 7 -0.72 5.22 -7.83
C THR A 7 -0.44 3.75 -8.16
N TRP A 8 -0.92 3.24 -9.29
CA TRP A 8 -0.70 1.85 -9.69
C TRP A 8 0.76 1.53 -9.99
N ILE A 9 1.52 2.48 -10.53
CA ILE A 9 2.96 2.34 -10.77
C ILE A 9 3.73 2.51 -9.46
N THR A 10 3.34 3.49 -8.64
CA THR A 10 4.06 3.85 -7.41
C THR A 10 3.94 2.77 -6.33
N VAL A 11 2.78 2.13 -6.16
CA VAL A 11 2.55 1.08 -5.14
C VAL A 11 3.58 -0.06 -5.22
N PRO A 12 3.75 -0.77 -6.35
CA PRO A 12 4.70 -1.87 -6.43
C PRO A 12 6.16 -1.42 -6.30
N ILE A 13 6.50 -0.21 -6.75
CA ILE A 13 7.86 0.34 -6.60
C ILE A 13 8.18 0.59 -5.12
N ILE A 14 7.34 1.35 -4.42
CA ILE A 14 7.52 1.64 -2.99
C ILE A 14 7.55 0.34 -2.20
N MET A 15 6.64 -0.58 -2.49
CA MET A 15 6.54 -1.83 -1.76
C MET A 15 7.75 -2.75 -2.03
N GLY A 16 8.25 -2.77 -3.26
CA GLY A 16 9.50 -3.47 -3.62
C GLY A 16 10.71 -2.93 -2.85
N MET A 17 10.85 -1.60 -2.76
CA MET A 17 11.93 -0.96 -1.99
C MET A 17 11.81 -1.26 -0.49
N ALA A 18 10.60 -1.17 0.07
CA ALA A 18 10.37 -1.40 1.49
C ALA A 18 10.59 -2.88 1.90
N LEU A 19 10.29 -3.84 1.02
CA LEU A 19 10.49 -5.27 1.27
C LEU A 19 11.90 -5.77 0.92
N ALA A 20 12.69 -4.99 0.18
CA ALA A 20 14.07 -5.33 -0.17
C ALA A 20 14.89 -5.77 1.05
N PRO A 21 14.95 -5.02 2.17
CA PRO A 21 15.78 -5.39 3.31
C PRO A 21 15.26 -6.60 4.11
N ILE A 22 14.03 -7.07 3.89
CA ILE A 22 13.49 -8.19 4.68
C ILE A 22 14.15 -9.51 4.21
N PRO A 23 14.83 -10.26 5.09
CA PRO A 23 15.59 -11.46 4.73
C PRO A 23 14.67 -12.69 4.62
N TYR A 24 13.79 -12.70 3.61
CA TYR A 24 12.85 -13.79 3.37
C TYR A 24 12.66 -14.04 1.86
N THR A 25 11.97 -15.13 1.52
CA THR A 25 11.90 -15.63 0.13
C THR A 25 11.29 -14.60 -0.82
N SER A 26 11.91 -14.43 -1.99
CA SER A 26 11.44 -13.47 -3.01
C SER A 26 9.99 -13.74 -3.45
N ILE A 27 9.56 -15.01 -3.45
CA ILE A 27 8.18 -15.41 -3.79
C ILE A 27 7.17 -14.78 -2.82
N SER A 28 7.45 -14.82 -1.52
CA SER A 28 6.56 -14.23 -0.52
C SER A 28 6.49 -12.71 -0.62
N LYS A 29 7.61 -12.06 -1.00
CA LYS A 29 7.66 -10.62 -1.26
C LYS A 29 6.82 -10.26 -2.49
N SER A 30 6.93 -11.03 -3.58
CA SER A 30 6.11 -10.85 -4.77
C SER A 30 4.61 -11.03 -4.46
N LEU A 31 4.26 -12.02 -3.63
CA LEU A 31 2.86 -12.23 -3.21
C LEU A 31 2.28 -11.02 -2.48
N ILE A 32 2.97 -10.46 -1.49
CA ILE A 32 2.46 -9.30 -0.75
C ILE A 32 2.37 -8.05 -1.65
N ILE A 33 3.30 -7.88 -2.60
CA ILE A 33 3.22 -6.81 -3.60
C ILE A 33 1.98 -6.97 -4.48
N ILE A 34 1.71 -8.19 -4.97
CA ILE A 34 0.52 -8.49 -5.78
C ILE A 34 -0.76 -8.23 -4.98
N ILE A 35 -0.82 -8.66 -3.71
CA ILE A 35 -1.98 -8.43 -2.83
C ILE A 35 -2.20 -6.93 -2.63
N THR A 36 -1.15 -6.17 -2.36
CA THR A 36 -1.24 -4.72 -2.15
C THR A 36 -1.67 -4.01 -3.45
N PHE A 37 -1.19 -4.49 -4.60
CA PHE A 37 -1.60 -3.96 -5.90
C PHE A 37 -3.07 -4.25 -6.22
N LEU A 38 -3.54 -5.49 -5.99
CA LEU A 38 -4.96 -5.85 -6.16
C LEU A 38 -5.85 -5.03 -5.23
N TYR A 39 -5.43 -4.83 -3.98
CA TYR A 39 -6.12 -3.95 -3.05
C TYR A 39 -6.21 -2.52 -3.60
N SER A 40 -5.11 -1.97 -4.12
CA SER A 40 -5.08 -0.63 -4.73
C SER A 40 -6.03 -0.50 -5.92
N LEU A 41 -6.13 -1.54 -6.76
CA LEU A 41 -7.09 -1.58 -7.89
C LEU A 41 -8.54 -1.52 -7.40
N ILE A 42 -8.91 -2.41 -6.48
CA ILE A 42 -10.28 -2.50 -5.94
C ILE A 42 -10.63 -1.20 -5.22
N PHE A 43 -9.75 -0.74 -4.33
CA PHE A 43 -9.96 0.49 -3.58
C PHE A 43 -10.05 1.71 -4.50
N GLY A 44 -9.26 1.73 -5.57
CA GLY A 44 -9.30 2.77 -6.58
C GLY A 44 -10.67 2.90 -7.26
N VAL A 45 -11.36 1.78 -7.53
CA VAL A 45 -12.73 1.79 -8.09
C VAL A 45 -13.73 2.27 -7.04
N VAL A 46 -13.68 1.70 -5.83
CA VAL A 46 -14.58 2.08 -4.72
C VAL A 46 -14.48 3.57 -4.42
N ARG A 47 -13.24 4.08 -4.33
CA ARG A 47 -12.94 5.50 -4.14
C ARG A 47 -13.58 6.35 -5.22
N TYR A 48 -13.37 6.02 -6.50
CA TYR A 48 -13.93 6.79 -7.61
C TYR A 48 -15.46 6.87 -7.56
N THR A 49 -16.14 5.75 -7.31
CA THR A 49 -17.60 5.71 -7.17
C THR A 49 -18.07 6.57 -5.98
N PHE A 50 -17.36 6.49 -4.84
CA PHE A 50 -17.67 7.29 -3.66
C PHE A 50 -17.50 8.80 -3.89
N PHE A 51 -16.43 9.20 -4.59
CA PHE A 51 -16.18 10.60 -4.96
C PHE A 51 -17.31 11.19 -5.79
N ILE A 52 -17.74 10.48 -6.83
CA ILE A 52 -18.83 10.93 -7.70
C ILE A 52 -20.13 11.07 -6.90
N HIS A 53 -20.44 10.11 -6.03
CA HIS A 53 -21.65 10.16 -5.22
C HIS A 53 -21.69 11.38 -4.29
N ILE A 54 -20.56 11.72 -3.66
CA ILE A 54 -20.47 12.89 -2.77
C ILE A 54 -20.53 14.19 -3.55
N LEU A 55 -19.82 14.31 -4.67
CA LEU A 55 -19.82 15.54 -5.47
C LEU A 55 -21.17 15.84 -6.10
N LEU A 56 -22.00 14.82 -6.35
CA LEU A 56 -23.38 15.02 -6.82
C LEU A 56 -24.30 15.63 -5.77
N ARG A 57 -23.98 15.47 -4.47
CA ARG A 57 -24.84 15.88 -3.35
C ARG A 57 -24.28 17.08 -2.57
N PHE A 58 -22.97 17.29 -2.58
CA PHE A 58 -22.29 18.31 -1.80
C PHE A 58 -21.55 19.32 -2.68
N THR A 59 -21.36 20.53 -2.14
CA THR A 59 -20.68 21.64 -2.82
C THR A 59 -19.19 21.34 -3.06
N TYR A 60 -18.61 21.94 -4.10
CA TYR A 60 -17.20 21.78 -4.52
C TYR A 60 -16.14 22.00 -3.43
N ILE A 61 -16.48 22.72 -2.34
CA ILE A 61 -15.57 22.99 -1.21
C ILE A 61 -15.07 21.68 -0.57
N PHE A 62 -15.88 20.62 -0.57
CA PHE A 62 -15.49 19.32 0.00
C PHE A 62 -14.53 18.51 -0.89
N SER A 63 -14.32 18.89 -2.15
CA SER A 63 -13.51 18.12 -3.10
C SER A 63 -12.05 17.95 -2.66
N LEU A 64 -11.45 19.03 -2.14
CA LEU A 64 -10.03 19.10 -1.76
C LEU A 64 -9.70 18.25 -0.53
N PRO A 65 -10.41 18.40 0.61
CA PRO A 65 -10.17 17.53 1.77
C PRO A 65 -10.49 16.07 1.45
N LEU A 66 -11.58 15.78 0.71
CA LEU A 66 -11.87 14.41 0.30
C LEU A 66 -10.73 13.81 -0.52
N TYR A 67 -10.22 14.56 -1.52
CA TYR A 67 -9.11 14.13 -2.38
C TYR A 67 -7.88 13.76 -1.56
N PHE A 68 -7.53 14.56 -0.56
CA PHE A 68 -6.41 14.27 0.32
C PHE A 68 -6.66 13.02 1.20
N THR A 69 -7.80 12.97 1.90
CA THR A 69 -8.09 11.88 2.84
C THR A 69 -8.28 10.54 2.14
N LEU A 70 -9.03 10.50 1.03
CA LEU A 70 -9.33 9.26 0.33
C LEU A 70 -8.26 8.90 -0.70
N GLY A 71 -7.45 9.87 -1.10
CA GLY A 71 -6.31 9.67 -1.98
C GLY A 71 -5.06 9.32 -1.19
N PRO A 72 -4.06 10.23 -1.12
CA PRO A 72 -2.75 9.96 -0.54
C PRO A 72 -2.78 9.37 0.88
N PHE A 73 -3.71 9.81 1.74
CA PHE A 73 -3.71 9.37 3.14
C PHE A 73 -4.07 7.89 3.29
N ILE A 74 -5.17 7.44 2.66
CA ILE A 74 -5.51 6.01 2.64
C ILE A 74 -4.44 5.23 1.86
N ASP A 75 -3.95 5.79 0.75
CA ASP A 75 -2.89 5.18 -0.05
C ASP A 75 -1.64 4.85 0.78
N PHE A 76 -1.19 5.80 1.60
CA PHE A 76 -0.08 5.59 2.52
C PHE A 76 -0.44 4.57 3.62
N THR A 77 -1.64 4.67 4.20
CA THR A 77 -2.06 3.85 5.33
C THR A 77 -2.07 2.36 4.99
N TYR A 78 -2.62 1.96 3.83
CA TYR A 78 -2.62 0.54 3.49
C TYR A 78 -1.24 0.02 3.12
N ILE A 79 -0.39 0.82 2.45
CA ILE A 79 0.98 0.41 2.12
C ILE A 79 1.75 0.10 3.41
N VAL A 80 1.73 1.03 4.37
CA VAL A 80 2.38 0.87 5.67
C VAL A 80 1.74 -0.26 6.48
N GLY A 81 0.42 -0.40 6.41
CA GLY A 81 -0.32 -1.47 7.08
C GLY A 81 0.08 -2.86 6.59
N PHE A 82 0.05 -3.10 5.28
CA PHE A 82 0.47 -4.37 4.68
C PHE A 82 1.94 -4.67 4.94
N TYR A 83 2.80 -3.65 4.83
CA TYR A 83 4.21 -3.79 5.19
C TYR A 83 4.40 -4.23 6.64
N SER A 84 3.76 -3.55 7.59
CA SER A 84 3.89 -3.81 9.02
C SER A 84 3.32 -5.17 9.41
N PHE A 85 2.20 -5.56 8.78
CA PHE A 85 1.62 -6.88 8.96
C PHE A 85 2.56 -7.99 8.47
N TYR A 86 3.09 -7.83 7.25
CA TYR A 86 4.03 -8.79 6.68
C TYR A 86 5.32 -8.87 7.50
N SER A 87 5.92 -7.73 7.85
CA SER A 87 7.14 -7.69 8.65
C SER A 87 6.93 -8.31 10.04
N GLY A 88 5.77 -8.10 10.67
CA GLY A 88 5.39 -8.74 11.93
C GLY A 88 5.30 -10.27 11.84
N ILE A 89 4.69 -10.80 10.77
CA ILE A 89 4.63 -12.26 10.54
C ILE A 89 6.04 -12.83 10.37
N ILE A 90 6.87 -12.16 9.56
CA ILE A 90 8.23 -12.62 9.28
C ILE A 90 9.11 -12.50 10.53
N ALA A 91 8.98 -11.43 11.31
CA ALA A 91 9.65 -11.25 12.59
C ALA A 91 9.33 -12.40 13.55
N ASN A 92 8.04 -12.75 13.71
CA ASN A 92 7.63 -13.86 14.56
C ASN A 92 8.18 -15.21 14.06
N LYS A 93 8.18 -15.45 12.75
CA LYS A 93 8.75 -16.68 12.17
C LYS A 93 10.28 -16.77 12.33
N LEU A 94 10.99 -15.65 12.22
CA LEU A 94 12.45 -15.57 12.28
C LEU A 94 12.98 -15.28 13.69
N GLN A 95 12.13 -15.18 14.73
CA GLN A 95 12.51 -14.85 16.11
C GLN A 95 13.65 -15.70 16.68
N LYS A 96 13.87 -16.92 16.15
CA LYS A 96 14.88 -17.87 16.62
C LYS A 96 16.22 -17.79 15.88
N ILE A 97 16.35 -16.98 14.83
CA ILE A 97 17.57 -16.91 14.00
C ILE A 97 18.09 -15.47 14.00
N ARG A 98 19.02 -15.18 14.91
CA ARG A 98 19.58 -13.83 15.08
C ARG A 98 20.43 -13.40 13.87
N GLU A 99 21.03 -14.35 13.16
CA GLU A 99 21.90 -14.10 12.01
C GLU A 99 21.16 -13.62 10.76
N THR A 100 19.86 -13.93 10.63
CA THR A 100 19.09 -13.52 9.45
C THR A 100 18.79 -12.03 9.44
N TRP A 101 18.75 -11.37 10.60
CA TRP A 101 18.45 -9.93 10.73
C TRP A 101 19.70 -9.03 10.62
N LYS A 102 20.81 -9.54 10.09
CA LYS A 102 21.93 -8.69 9.71
C LYS A 102 21.51 -7.84 8.51
N TRP A 103 21.30 -6.56 8.77
CA TRP A 103 21.01 -5.55 7.77
C TRP A 103 22.27 -5.33 6.94
N VAL A 104 22.54 -6.20 5.96
CA VAL A 104 23.66 -6.14 4.99
C VAL A 104 24.86 -5.36 5.55
N TYR A 105 25.49 -5.93 6.58
CA TYR A 105 26.90 -5.84 6.98
C TYR A 105 27.16 -6.89 8.08
#